data_AF-A0AA48L5F5-F1
#
_entry.id   AF-A0AA48L5F5-F1
#
_cell.length_a   1.000
_cell.length_b   1.000
_cell.length_c   1.000
_cell.angle_alpha   90.00
_cell.angle_beta   90.00
_cell.angle_gamma   90.00
#
_symmetry.space_group_name_H-M   'P 1'
#
loop_
_entity.id
_entity.type
_entity.pdbx_description
1 polymer ?
#
loop_
_entity_poly.entity_id
_entity_poly.type
_entity_poly.pdbx_seq_one_letter_code
_entity_poly.pdbx_strand_id
1 'polypeptide(L)'
;MDASSSGRVFEAPPSLAALQSWVHRPQALALCFVSDVYALRALREETNLVTRTTRDVFLLDHFPCKFVQLVGWVAGVDHKDTSMTITLDDGDGDCVLNVSVKLAQVELKVEKEKEKKEARTTFRSVRERVARPPPPQPKNYYVRPDIIVGDTVRLSGYVEEWMRKSDTVRQVVVDEESGSGYVLLTQMSSTRMPRT
;
A
#
# COMPACT_ATOMS: atom_id res chain seq x y z
N MET A 1 51.70 1.42 27.02
CA MET A 1 51.13 0.68 25.87
C MET A 1 50.15 1.63 25.22
N ASP A 2 50.66 2.46 24.31
CA ASP A 2 49.89 3.55 23.71
C ASP A 2 49.08 2.99 22.55
N ALA A 3 47.78 2.81 22.79
CA ALA A 3 46.81 2.45 21.75
C ALA A 3 46.65 3.67 20.83
N SER A 4 47.50 3.72 19.80
CA SER A 4 47.44 4.71 18.73
C SER A 4 46.08 4.59 18.03
N SER A 5 45.12 5.43 18.42
CA SER A 5 43.81 5.51 17.78
C SER A 5 43.99 6.02 16.37
N SER A 6 44.06 5.11 15.39
CA SER A 6 43.97 5.44 13.98
C SER A 6 42.66 6.19 13.76
N GLY A 7 42.73 7.51 13.62
CA GLY A 7 41.57 8.34 13.35
C GLY A 7 40.87 7.82 12.11
N ARG A 8 39.71 7.19 12.29
CA ARG A 8 38.87 6.81 11.16
C ARG A 8 38.47 8.11 10.50
N VAL A 9 38.92 8.31 9.26
CA VAL A 9 38.40 9.37 8.40
C VAL A 9 36.90 9.12 8.32
N PHE A 10 36.11 10.00 8.94
CA PHE A 10 34.66 9.95 8.80
C PHE A 10 34.37 10.29 7.33
N GLU A 11 34.07 9.26 6.56
CA GLU A 11 33.60 9.40 5.18
C GLU A 11 32.36 10.29 5.21
N ALA A 12 32.33 11.30 4.34
CA ALA A 12 31.21 12.23 4.29
C ALA A 12 29.91 11.42 4.03
N PRO A 13 28.79 11.78 4.70
CA PRO A 13 27.54 11.07 4.47
C PRO A 13 27.13 11.15 3.00
N PRO A 14 26.46 10.11 2.46
CA PRO A 14 25.98 10.14 1.09
C PRO A 14 25.05 11.33 0.86
N SER A 15 25.11 11.92 -0.34
CA SER A 15 24.19 13.00 -0.70
C SER A 15 22.74 12.51 -0.68
N LEU A 16 21.82 13.44 -0.45
CA LEU A 16 20.38 13.13 -0.45
C LEU A 16 19.93 12.49 -1.78
N ALA A 17 20.45 12.97 -2.91
CA ALA A 17 20.17 12.39 -4.23
C ALA A 17 20.68 10.93 -4.33
N ALA A 18 21.84 10.63 -3.73
CA ALA A 18 22.35 9.26 -3.68
C ALA A 18 21.43 8.36 -2.83
N LEU A 19 20.98 8.85 -1.67
CA LEU A 19 20.03 8.12 -0.82
C LEU A 19 18.68 7.90 -1.50
N GLN A 20 18.14 8.91 -2.19
CA GLN A 20 16.91 8.79 -2.97
C GLN A 20 17.06 7.71 -4.07
N SER A 21 18.18 7.73 -4.80
CA SER A 21 18.45 6.69 -5.80
C SER A 21 18.62 5.29 -5.19
N TRP A 22 19.12 5.22 -3.95
CA TRP A 22 19.34 3.98 -3.24
C TRP A 22 18.02 3.33 -2.81
N VAL A 23 17.10 4.10 -2.22
CA VAL A 23 15.86 3.54 -1.65
C VAL A 23 14.88 2.97 -2.68
N HIS A 24 15.10 3.26 -3.97
CA HIS A 24 14.36 2.66 -5.08
C HIS A 24 14.93 1.33 -5.57
N ARG A 25 16.08 0.90 -5.05
CA ARG A 25 16.69 -0.38 -5.42
C ARG A 25 15.97 -1.54 -4.71
N PRO A 26 15.87 -2.72 -5.35
CA PRO A 26 15.29 -3.91 -4.70
C PRO A 26 15.96 -4.28 -3.37
N GLN A 27 17.26 -3.99 -3.23
CA GLN A 27 18.03 -4.25 -2.01
C GLN A 27 17.68 -3.30 -0.84
N ALA A 28 16.97 -2.21 -1.10
CA ALA A 28 16.56 -1.24 -0.08
C ALA A 28 15.21 -1.57 0.58
N LEU A 29 14.74 -2.81 0.42
CA LEU A 29 13.57 -3.34 1.11
C LEU A 29 13.96 -3.69 2.55
N ALA A 30 13.46 -2.92 3.51
CA ALA A 30 13.70 -3.18 4.93
C ALA A 30 12.78 -4.30 5.42
N LEU A 31 13.36 -5.38 5.96
CA LEU A 31 12.60 -6.39 6.71
C LEU A 31 12.49 -5.88 8.14
N CYS A 32 11.28 -5.67 8.65
CA CYS A 32 11.09 -5.04 9.95
C CYS A 32 9.82 -5.51 10.67
N PHE A 33 9.72 -5.16 11.94
CA PHE A 33 8.50 -5.30 12.74
C PHE A 33 7.56 -4.11 12.50
N VAL A 34 6.35 -4.20 13.05
CA VAL A 34 5.36 -3.12 13.07
C VAL A 34 5.85 -1.94 13.89
N SER A 35 6.40 -2.18 15.09
CA SER A 35 7.05 -1.15 15.92
C SER A 35 8.14 -0.39 15.19
N ASP A 36 8.95 -1.07 14.38
CA ASP A 36 10.01 -0.45 13.58
C ASP A 36 9.47 0.62 12.60
N VAL A 37 8.30 0.39 12.00
CA VAL A 37 7.65 1.37 11.10
C VAL A 37 7.34 2.67 11.86
N TYR A 38 6.91 2.55 13.11
CA TYR A 38 6.68 3.70 14.00
C TYR A 38 7.98 4.32 14.52
N ALA A 39 9.09 3.57 14.57
CA ALA A 39 10.40 4.06 14.96
C ALA A 39 11.21 4.69 13.81
N LEU A 40 10.78 4.52 12.54
CA LEU A 40 11.45 5.10 11.38
C LEU A 40 11.75 6.59 11.55
N ARG A 41 12.90 7.03 11.07
CA ARG A 41 13.29 8.44 11.09
C ARG A 41 13.20 9.01 9.69
N ALA A 42 12.24 9.90 9.47
CA ALA A 42 12.15 10.62 8.21
C ALA A 42 13.40 11.50 8.04
N LEU A 43 14.09 11.36 6.91
CA LEU A 43 15.18 12.28 6.57
C LEU A 43 14.56 13.64 6.23
N ARG A 44 15.05 14.67 6.92
CA ARG A 44 14.64 16.07 6.70
C ARG A 44 15.81 16.80 6.07
N GLU A 45 15.56 17.44 4.94
CA GLU A 45 16.50 18.40 4.39
C GLU A 45 16.31 19.70 5.16
N GLU A 46 17.27 20.06 6.01
CA GLU A 46 17.29 21.36 6.70
C GLU A 46 17.81 22.44 5.75
N THR A 47 17.00 22.82 4.77
CA THR A 47 17.23 24.04 3.99
C THR A 47 16.56 25.20 4.72
N ASN A 48 17.35 26.21 5.12
CA ASN A 48 17.07 27.33 6.05
C ASN A 48 15.71 28.08 5.98
N LEU A 49 14.77 27.74 5.09
CA LEU A 49 13.44 28.35 5.04
C LEU A 49 12.26 27.36 4.98
N VAL A 50 12.45 26.08 4.64
CA VAL A 50 11.36 25.11 4.57
C VAL A 50 11.88 23.69 4.85
N THR A 51 11.59 23.13 6.02
CA THR A 51 11.73 21.70 6.28
C THR A 51 10.66 20.94 5.48
N ARG A 52 10.94 20.64 4.22
CA ARG A 52 10.22 19.58 3.52
C ARG A 52 10.89 18.27 3.93
N THR A 53 10.15 17.36 4.56
CA THR A 53 10.54 15.96 4.57
C THR A 53 10.83 15.58 3.12
N THR A 54 12.01 15.04 2.82
CA THR A 54 12.20 14.39 1.54
C THR A 54 11.22 13.24 1.51
N ARG A 55 10.10 13.48 0.82
CA ARG A 55 9.00 12.55 0.73
C ARG A 55 9.63 11.23 0.31
N ASP A 56 9.46 10.23 1.16
CA ASP A 56 9.78 8.83 0.87
C ASP A 56 11.20 8.33 1.18
N VAL A 57 12.05 9.05 1.95
CA VAL A 57 13.31 8.47 2.46
C VAL A 57 13.28 8.41 3.99
N PHE A 58 13.31 7.19 4.53
CA PHE A 58 13.34 6.90 5.95
C PHE A 58 14.64 6.20 6.33
N LEU A 59 15.02 6.31 7.59
CA LEU A 59 16.08 5.51 8.20
C LEU A 59 15.46 4.56 9.23
N LEU A 60 15.71 3.27 9.05
CA LEU A 60 15.60 2.26 10.10
C LEU A 60 16.99 2.08 10.70
N ASP A 61 17.22 2.65 11.87
CA ASP A 61 18.56 2.84 12.46
C ASP A 61 19.54 3.55 11.51
N HIS A 62 20.38 2.77 10.83
CA HIS A 62 21.38 3.24 9.87
C HIS A 62 21.08 2.78 8.43
N PHE A 63 19.96 2.10 8.21
CA PHE A 63 19.55 1.57 6.92
C PHE A 63 18.56 2.52 6.22
N PRO A 64 18.94 3.12 5.08
CA PRO A 64 18.01 3.94 4.31
C PRO A 64 17.02 3.09 3.53
N CYS A 65 15.73 3.34 3.75
CA CYS A 65 14.64 2.61 3.13
C CYS A 65 13.46 3.53 2.74
N LYS A 66 12.72 3.08 1.74
CA LYS A 66 11.40 3.60 1.34
C LYS A 66 10.33 2.52 1.49
N PHE A 67 10.73 1.30 1.18
CA PHE A 67 9.89 0.11 1.19
C PHE A 67 10.21 -0.74 2.41
N VAL A 68 9.16 -1.31 2.98
CA VAL A 68 9.24 -2.27 4.09
C VAL A 68 8.57 -3.57 3.70
N GLN A 69 9.03 -4.67 4.27
CA GLN A 69 8.36 -5.96 4.24
C GLN A 69 7.98 -6.35 5.67
N LEU A 70 6.71 -6.67 5.84
CA LEU A 70 6.12 -7.06 7.12
C LEU A 70 5.55 -8.47 7.00
N VAL A 71 5.57 -9.20 8.11
CA VAL A 71 4.86 -10.46 8.27
C VAL A 71 4.03 -10.34 9.53
N GLY A 72 2.74 -10.64 9.44
CA GLY A 72 1.84 -10.53 10.56
C GLY A 72 0.51 -11.23 10.32
N TRP A 73 -0.31 -11.25 11.36
CA TRP A 73 -1.67 -11.74 11.35
C TRP A 73 -2.64 -10.57 11.18
N VAL A 74 -3.71 -10.83 10.44
CA VAL A 74 -4.74 -9.82 10.14
C VAL A 74 -5.70 -9.74 11.32
N ALA A 75 -5.60 -8.66 12.10
CA ALA A 75 -6.47 -8.38 13.24
C ALA A 75 -7.80 -7.72 12.83
N GLY A 76 -7.83 -7.05 11.68
CA GLY A 76 -9.02 -6.34 11.20
C GLY A 76 -8.98 -6.10 9.70
N VAL A 77 -10.17 -6.03 9.08
CA VAL A 77 -10.34 -5.76 7.65
C VAL A 77 -11.45 -4.70 7.47
N ASP A 78 -11.12 -3.62 6.78
CA ASP A 78 -12.05 -2.58 6.35
C ASP A 78 -12.03 -2.44 4.82
N HIS A 79 -13.20 -2.51 4.19
CA HIS A 79 -13.32 -2.45 2.74
C HIS A 79 -13.85 -1.09 2.30
N LYS A 80 -13.14 -0.48 1.35
CA LYS A 80 -13.56 0.74 0.64
C LYS A 80 -13.75 0.42 -0.84
N ASP A 81 -14.22 1.41 -1.60
CA ASP A 81 -14.53 1.23 -3.02
C ASP A 81 -13.28 0.88 -3.84
N THR A 82 -12.18 1.61 -3.61
CA THR A 82 -10.93 1.53 -4.39
C THR A 82 -9.74 1.00 -3.59
N SER A 83 -9.94 0.71 -2.31
CA SER A 83 -8.88 0.27 -1.40
C SER A 83 -9.44 -0.66 -0.33
N MET A 84 -8.55 -1.39 0.31
CA MET A 84 -8.83 -2.19 1.48
C MET A 84 -7.82 -1.81 2.56
N THR A 85 -8.27 -1.58 3.78
CA THR A 85 -7.38 -1.35 4.93
C THR A 85 -7.35 -2.61 5.76
N ILE A 86 -6.16 -3.14 6.01
CA ILE A 86 -5.96 -4.24 6.95
C ILE A 86 -5.26 -3.71 8.20
N THR A 87 -5.70 -4.15 9.37
CA THR A 87 -4.97 -3.95 10.62
C THR A 87 -4.07 -5.16 10.82
N LEU A 88 -2.77 -4.92 10.74
CA LEU A 88 -1.73 -5.92 10.86
C LEU A 88 -1.13 -5.87 12.27
N ASP A 89 -1.04 -7.03 12.89
CA ASP A 89 -0.33 -7.26 14.13
C ASP A 89 0.78 -8.28 13.79
N ASP A 90 2.00 -8.12 14.28
CA ASP A 90 3.11 -9.05 14.04
C ASP A 90 3.52 -9.85 15.29
N GLY A 91 2.82 -9.63 16.40
CA GLY A 91 3.07 -10.27 17.69
C GLY A 91 4.21 -9.64 18.48
N ASP A 92 4.70 -8.44 18.14
CA ASP A 92 5.71 -7.74 18.92
C ASP A 92 5.21 -7.30 20.32
N GLY A 93 3.88 -7.17 20.45
CA GLY A 93 3.20 -6.81 21.70
C GLY A 93 3.18 -5.30 21.98
N ASP A 94 3.75 -4.49 21.10
CA ASP A 94 3.87 -3.04 21.25
C ASP A 94 2.84 -2.29 20.40
N CYS A 95 2.65 -2.70 19.15
CA CYS A 95 1.92 -1.90 18.17
C CYS A 95 1.10 -2.75 17.17
N VAL A 96 0.07 -2.12 16.59
CA VAL A 96 -0.63 -2.64 15.40
C VAL A 96 -0.57 -1.58 14.31
N LEU A 97 -0.51 -2.00 13.05
CA LEU A 97 -0.35 -1.12 11.91
C LEU A 97 -1.54 -1.20 10.96
N ASN A 98 -2.05 -0.04 10.55
CA ASN A 98 -2.99 0.02 9.44
C ASN A 98 -2.23 0.02 8.11
N VAL A 99 -2.49 -0.97 7.27
CA VAL A 99 -1.90 -1.11 5.93
C VAL A 99 -2.99 -0.86 4.89
N SER A 100 -2.75 0.06 3.96
CA SER A 100 -3.67 0.37 2.85
C SER A 100 -3.27 -0.43 1.62
N VAL A 101 -4.15 -1.31 1.16
CA VAL A 101 -3.99 -2.08 -0.07
C VAL A 101 -4.82 -1.41 -1.15
N LYS A 102 -4.17 -0.84 -2.16
CA LYS A 102 -4.87 -0.30 -3.34
C LYS A 102 -5.32 -1.45 -4.23
N LEU A 103 -6.59 -1.41 -4.64
CA LEU A 103 -7.17 -2.47 -5.46
C LEU A 103 -6.90 -2.20 -6.93
N ALA A 104 -6.52 -3.25 -7.67
CA ALA A 104 -6.31 -3.16 -9.10
C ALA A 104 -7.64 -2.96 -9.84
N GLN A 105 -7.68 -2.01 -10.77
CA GLN A 105 -8.86 -1.75 -11.58
C GLN A 105 -8.94 -2.76 -12.73
N VAL A 106 -10.07 -3.47 -12.82
CA VAL A 106 -10.35 -4.38 -13.92
C VAL A 106 -11.36 -3.75 -14.86
N GLU A 107 -10.91 -3.52 -16.09
CA GLU A 107 -11.79 -3.21 -17.20
C GLU A 107 -12.54 -4.47 -17.60
N LEU A 108 -13.78 -4.62 -17.10
CA LEU A 108 -14.68 -5.61 -17.67
C LEU A 108 -14.98 -5.19 -19.11
N LYS A 109 -14.39 -5.92 -20.07
CA LYS A 109 -14.85 -5.90 -21.45
C LYS A 109 -16.24 -6.51 -21.43
N VAL A 110 -17.24 -5.67 -21.22
CA VAL A 110 -18.64 -6.03 -21.48
C VAL A 110 -18.69 -6.28 -22.97
N GLU A 111 -18.60 -7.55 -23.36
CA GLU A 111 -18.93 -7.97 -24.71
C GLU A 111 -20.36 -7.49 -24.93
N LYS A 112 -20.49 -6.38 -25.67
CA LYS A 112 -21.79 -5.91 -26.12
C LYS A 112 -22.31 -7.02 -27.01
N GLU A 113 -23.10 -7.92 -26.44
CA GLU A 113 -23.97 -8.78 -27.21
C GLU A 113 -24.66 -7.86 -28.20
N LYS A 114 -24.30 -8.01 -29.48
CA LYS A 114 -24.92 -7.29 -30.57
C LYS A 114 -26.35 -7.82 -30.62
N GLU A 115 -27.22 -7.26 -29.79
CA GLU A 115 -28.66 -7.41 -29.92
C GLU A 115 -28.99 -7.00 -31.35
N LYS A 116 -29.24 -8.02 -32.16
CA LYS A 116 -29.59 -7.92 -33.56
C LYS A 116 -30.99 -7.30 -33.58
N LYS A 117 -31.06 -5.97 -33.50
CA LYS A 117 -32.32 -5.24 -33.56
C LYS A 117 -32.93 -5.47 -34.93
N GLU A 118 -33.86 -6.40 -34.99
CA GLU A 118 -34.78 -6.52 -36.12
C GLU A 118 -35.51 -5.19 -36.26
N ALA A 119 -35.35 -4.57 -37.42
CA ALA A 119 -35.87 -3.25 -37.74
C ALA A 119 -37.41 -3.30 -37.81
N ARG A 120 -38.07 -3.21 -36.67
CA ARG A 120 -39.53 -3.06 -36.61
C ARG A 120 -39.88 -1.58 -36.68
N THR A 121 -40.29 -1.16 -37.88
CA THR A 121 -40.75 0.19 -38.20
C THR A 121 -42.16 0.41 -37.63
N THR A 122 -42.27 1.06 -36.48
CA THR A 122 -43.55 1.60 -36.00
C THR A 122 -43.43 3.09 -35.72
N PHE A 123 -44.19 3.88 -36.49
CA PHE A 123 -44.42 5.31 -36.30
C PHE A 123 -44.96 5.57 -34.89
N ARG A 124 -44.14 6.15 -34.00
CA ARG A 124 -44.59 6.63 -32.68
C ARG A 124 -44.89 8.12 -32.73
N SER A 125 -46.06 8.48 -32.19
CA SER A 125 -46.60 9.84 -32.15
C SER A 125 -45.84 10.74 -31.17
N VAL A 126 -45.92 12.04 -31.44
CA VAL A 126 -45.05 13.14 -30.98
C VAL A 126 -45.12 13.47 -29.47
N ARG A 127 -45.95 12.79 -28.67
CA ARG A 127 -46.37 13.33 -27.35
C ARG A 127 -45.82 12.67 -26.09
N GLU A 128 -44.88 11.75 -26.18
CA GLU A 128 -44.35 11.06 -24.98
C GLU A 128 -42.85 11.35 -24.77
N ARG A 129 -42.54 12.59 -24.37
CA ARG A 129 -41.24 12.95 -23.77
C ARG A 129 -41.25 12.63 -22.27
N VAL A 130 -41.43 11.35 -21.94
CA VAL A 130 -41.14 10.86 -20.59
C VAL A 130 -39.62 10.79 -20.45
N ALA A 131 -39.09 11.29 -19.34
CA ALA A 131 -37.67 11.45 -19.07
C ALA A 131 -36.88 10.18 -19.45
N ARG A 132 -35.94 10.32 -20.40
CA ARG A 132 -35.01 9.23 -20.70
C ARG A 132 -34.18 8.97 -19.43
N PRO A 133 -34.10 7.72 -18.93
CA PRO A 133 -33.19 7.42 -17.84
C PRO A 133 -31.76 7.81 -18.27
N PRO A 134 -30.94 8.35 -17.34
CA PRO A 134 -29.56 8.68 -17.64
C PRO A 134 -28.83 7.43 -18.15
N PRO A 135 -27.89 7.57 -19.11
CA PRO A 135 -27.11 6.44 -19.59
C PRO A 135 -26.42 5.76 -18.40
N PRO A 136 -26.37 4.42 -18.35
CA PRO A 136 -25.65 3.72 -17.30
C PRO A 136 -24.19 4.16 -17.32
N GLN A 137 -23.71 4.71 -16.20
CA GLN A 137 -22.31 5.06 -16.05
C GLN A 137 -21.48 3.77 -15.99
N PRO A 138 -20.29 3.74 -16.61
CA PRO A 138 -19.39 2.59 -16.49
C PRO A 138 -19.08 2.38 -15.00
N LYS A 139 -19.44 1.22 -14.47
CA LYS A 139 -19.04 0.83 -13.12
C LYS A 139 -17.60 0.35 -13.21
N ASN A 140 -16.69 0.99 -12.47
CA ASN A 140 -15.34 0.46 -12.30
C ASN A 140 -15.44 -0.78 -11.40
N TYR A 141 -14.79 -1.86 -11.83
CA TYR A 141 -14.68 -3.09 -11.04
C TYR A 141 -13.25 -3.17 -10.50
N TYR A 142 -13.12 -3.56 -9.24
CA TYR A 142 -11.83 -3.69 -8.57
C TYR A 142 -11.66 -5.14 -8.10
N VAL A 143 -10.49 -5.73 -8.36
CA VAL A 143 -10.17 -7.07 -7.83
C VAL A 143 -9.82 -6.94 -6.37
N ARG A 144 -10.53 -7.70 -5.54
CA ARG A 144 -10.34 -7.73 -4.09
C ARG A 144 -9.61 -9.00 -3.71
N PRO A 145 -8.46 -8.92 -3.01
CA PRO A 145 -7.85 -10.10 -2.44
C PRO A 145 -8.77 -10.65 -1.33
N ASP A 146 -8.89 -11.98 -1.26
CA ASP A 146 -9.70 -12.67 -0.25
C ASP A 146 -8.90 -12.80 1.04
N ILE A 147 -8.72 -11.67 1.75
CA ILE A 147 -8.02 -11.59 3.03
C ILE A 147 -9.05 -11.48 4.13
N ILE A 148 -8.98 -12.37 5.11
CA ILE A 148 -9.89 -12.41 6.26
C ILE A 148 -9.13 -12.23 7.58
N VAL A 149 -9.87 -11.87 8.63
CA VAL A 149 -9.32 -11.79 9.99
C VAL A 149 -8.81 -13.17 10.42
N GLY A 150 -7.59 -13.21 10.96
CA GLY A 150 -6.87 -14.43 11.35
C GLY A 150 -5.91 -14.96 10.28
N ASP A 151 -5.94 -14.44 9.05
CA ASP A 151 -4.95 -14.82 8.03
C ASP A 151 -3.55 -14.34 8.42
N THR A 152 -2.53 -15.14 8.08
CA THR A 152 -1.13 -14.70 8.14
C THR A 152 -0.72 -14.18 6.76
N VAL A 153 -0.29 -12.92 6.72
CA VAL A 153 0.11 -12.25 5.48
C VAL A 153 1.58 -11.86 5.54
N ARG A 154 2.26 -12.01 4.39
CA ARG A 154 3.54 -11.36 4.11
C ARG A 154 3.29 -10.29 3.07
N LEU A 155 3.58 -9.04 3.38
CA LEU A 155 3.37 -7.92 2.47
C LEU A 155 4.61 -7.08 2.34
N SER A 156 4.75 -6.43 1.19
CA SER A 156 5.69 -5.32 1.02
C SER A 156 4.96 -4.10 0.51
N GLY A 157 5.36 -2.92 0.97
CA GLY A 157 4.79 -1.66 0.55
C GLY A 157 5.70 -0.49 0.88
N TYR A 158 5.33 0.70 0.43
CA TYR A 158 6.06 1.92 0.78
C TYR A 158 5.44 2.59 2.01
N VAL A 159 6.27 3.28 2.78
CA VAL A 159 5.81 3.99 3.99
C VAL A 159 5.34 5.39 3.60
N GLU A 160 4.10 5.73 3.96
CA GLU A 160 3.58 7.09 3.92
C GLU A 160 3.58 7.70 5.33
N GLU A 161 3.98 8.96 5.41
CA GLU A 161 3.95 9.76 6.64
C GLU A 161 3.16 11.05 6.39
N TRP A 162 2.21 11.36 7.27
CA TRP A 162 1.51 12.64 7.26
C TRP A 162 1.30 13.18 8.66
N MET A 163 1.16 14.50 8.77
CA MET A 163 0.95 15.18 10.05
C MET A 163 -0.54 15.37 10.31
N ARG A 164 -0.99 14.98 11.51
CA ARG A 164 -2.22 15.46 12.13
C ARG A 164 -1.89 16.66 13.04
N LYS A 165 -2.92 17.28 13.62
CA LYS A 165 -2.76 18.47 14.48
C LYS A 165 -1.82 18.23 15.68
N SER A 166 -1.79 17.01 16.22
CA SER A 166 -0.97 16.62 17.38
C SER A 166 0.17 15.68 17.03
N ASP A 167 -0.03 14.79 16.06
CA ASP A 167 0.83 13.62 15.89
C ASP A 167 1.18 13.34 14.44
N THR A 168 2.31 12.69 14.24
CA THR A 168 2.69 12.09 12.97
C THR A 168 2.04 10.72 12.84
N VAL A 169 1.36 10.48 11.72
CA VAL A 169 0.77 9.19 11.40
C VAL A 169 1.58 8.53 10.31
N ARG A 170 1.84 7.25 10.48
CA ARG A 170 2.47 6.40 9.48
C ARG A 170 1.56 5.24 9.09
N GLN A 171 1.67 4.88 7.83
CA GLN A 171 0.96 3.76 7.24
C GLN A 171 1.84 3.15 6.15
N VAL A 172 1.72 1.83 5.98
CA VAL A 172 2.26 1.15 4.81
C VAL A 172 1.20 1.09 3.73
N VAL A 173 1.60 1.43 2.51
CA VAL A 173 0.73 1.37 1.33
C VAL A 173 1.25 0.31 0.38
N VAL A 174 0.38 -0.63 0.04
CA VAL A 174 0.61 -1.69 -0.94
C VAL A 174 -0.09 -1.28 -2.23
N ASP A 175 0.68 -1.16 -3.30
CA ASP A 175 0.22 -0.74 -4.62
C ASP A 175 0.85 -1.65 -5.68
N GLU A 176 0.13 -2.72 -6.01
CA GLU A 176 0.60 -3.75 -6.95
C GLU A 176 0.70 -3.22 -8.39
N GLU A 177 -0.19 -2.32 -8.80
CA GLU A 177 -0.19 -1.73 -10.15
C GLU A 177 1.08 -0.90 -10.39
N SER A 178 1.54 -0.17 -9.37
CA SER A 178 2.80 0.58 -9.44
C SER A 178 4.06 -0.28 -9.33
N GLY A 179 3.92 -1.58 -9.02
CA GLY A 179 5.04 -2.46 -8.67
C GLY A 179 5.71 -2.13 -7.33
N SER A 180 5.09 -1.27 -6.52
CA SER A 180 5.63 -0.78 -5.25
C SER A 180 5.36 -1.71 -4.07
N GLY A 181 4.61 -2.80 -4.29
CA GLY A 181 4.26 -3.72 -3.23
C GLY A 181 3.56 -4.98 -3.71
N TYR A 182 3.31 -5.89 -2.77
CA TYR A 182 2.53 -7.10 -2.96
C TYR A 182 1.95 -7.57 -1.62
N VAL A 183 0.89 -8.40 -1.68
CA VAL A 183 0.41 -9.18 -0.54
C VAL A 183 0.46 -10.67 -0.87
N LEU A 184 1.10 -11.46 -0.01
CA LEU A 184 1.12 -12.92 -0.08
C LEU A 184 0.39 -13.51 1.13
N LEU A 185 -0.67 -14.26 0.86
CA LEU A 185 -1.38 -15.04 1.87
C LEU A 185 -0.61 -16.32 2.15
N THR A 186 -0.19 -16.47 3.41
CA THR A 186 0.35 -17.75 3.88
C THR A 186 -0.85 -18.58 4.30
N GLN A 187 -1.40 -19.37 3.37
CA GLN A 187 -2.40 -20.36 3.73
C GLN A 187 -1.75 -21.37 4.67
N MET A 188 -2.00 -21.24 5.97
CA MET A 188 -1.84 -22.38 6.85
C MET A 188 -2.80 -23.43 6.32
N SER A 189 -2.25 -24.54 5.84
CA SER A 189 -3.04 -25.69 5.40
C SER A 189 -3.86 -26.17 6.59
N SER A 190 -5.02 -25.56 6.77
CA SER A 190 -6.01 -25.95 7.76
C SER A 190 -6.43 -27.33 7.31
N THR A 191 -5.82 -28.34 7.92
CA THR A 191 -6.28 -29.71 7.83
C THR A 191 -7.63 -29.68 8.52
N ARG A 192 -8.67 -29.31 7.77
CA ARG A 192 -10.04 -29.30 8.26
C ARG A 192 -10.31 -30.74 8.68
N MET A 193 -10.24 -31.00 9.98
CA MET A 193 -10.73 -32.24 10.55
C MET A 193 -12.16 -32.41 10.04
N PRO A 194 -12.48 -33.54 9.39
CA PRO A 194 -13.84 -33.78 8.92
C PRO A 194 -14.76 -33.67 10.13
N ARG A 195 -15.78 -32.81 10.03
CA ARG A 195 -16.85 -32.76 11.04
C ARG A 195 -17.57 -34.11 10.97
N THR A 196 -17.39 -34.93 12.01
CA THR A 196 -18.17 -36.15 12.27
C THR A 196 -19.55 -35.80 12.79
#